data_AF-A0A6J4YPF5-F1
#
_entry.id   AF-A0A6J4YPF5-F1
#
_cell.length_a   1.000
_cell.length_b   1.000
_cell.length_c   1.000
_cell.angle_alpha   90.00
_cell.angle_beta   90.00
_cell.angle_gamma   90.00
#
_symmetry.space_group_name_H-M   'P 1'
#
loop_
_entity.id
_entity.type
_entity.pdbx_description
1 polymer ?
#
loop_
_entity_poly.entity_id
_entity_poly.type
_entity_poly.pdbx_seq_one_letter_code
_entity_poly.pdbx_strand_id
1 'polypeptide(L)'
;MNPASHLLISWTLANTVEIPRRDRALVTLTGVIPDIDGVGIIAELLTENTSMPLIWYSKYHHVLGHNLGVGLILAAFVLCFSIKRWISPALAFAAFHLHLLGDIAGSRGPDGYQWPIPYFFPFSTDGSLTWQGQWELNAWPNILATMLFVAITLYIAWKHGRSPLEMISLKADTAFVTKLRNFINERNSDKH
;
A
#
# COMPACT_ATOMS: atom_id res chain seq x y z
N MET A 1 2.46 1.25 -8.88
CA MET A 1 2.01 2.49 -8.24
C MET A 1 2.98 2.84 -7.10
N ASN A 2 2.98 4.05 -6.53
CA ASN A 2 3.95 4.36 -5.47
C ASN A 2 3.52 3.83 -4.09
N PRO A 3 4.46 3.59 -3.15
CA PRO A 3 4.17 3.05 -1.82
C PRO A 3 3.21 3.89 -0.97
N ALA A 4 3.22 5.21 -1.13
CA ALA A 4 2.30 6.09 -0.42
C ALA A 4 0.84 5.87 -0.84
N SER A 5 0.60 5.60 -2.12
CA SER A 5 -0.73 5.29 -2.65
C SER A 5 -1.20 3.92 -2.15
N HIS A 6 -0.30 2.93 -2.13
CA HIS A 6 -0.56 1.61 -1.56
C HIS A 6 -0.99 1.72 -0.09
N LEU A 7 -0.30 2.55 0.71
CA LEU A 7 -0.68 2.86 2.09
C LEU A 7 -2.08 3.47 2.20
N LEU A 8 -2.40 4.46 1.37
CA LEU A 8 -3.72 5.12 1.41
C LEU A 8 -4.83 4.12 1.02
N ILE A 9 -4.60 3.30 0.01
CA ILE A 9 -5.57 2.29 -0.46
C ILE A 9 -5.79 1.22 0.61
N SER A 10 -4.73 0.66 1.17
CA SER A 10 -4.85 -0.38 2.20
C SER A 10 -5.45 0.17 3.50
N TRP A 11 -5.12 1.40 3.88
CA TRP A 11 -5.71 2.06 5.04
C TRP A 11 -7.20 2.36 4.84
N THR A 12 -7.58 2.88 3.67
CA THR A 12 -9.01 3.13 3.38
C THR A 12 -9.80 1.82 3.30
N LEU A 13 -9.24 0.75 2.73
CA LEU A 13 -9.85 -0.58 2.76
C LEU A 13 -10.06 -1.07 4.21
N ALA A 14 -9.06 -0.92 5.08
CA ALA A 14 -9.16 -1.30 6.49
C ALA A 14 -10.26 -0.53 7.26
N ASN A 15 -10.70 0.61 6.71
CA ASN A 15 -11.75 1.45 7.28
C ASN A 15 -13.15 1.17 6.71
N THR A 16 -13.29 0.26 5.73
CA THR A 16 -14.59 -0.15 5.17
C THR A 16 -15.43 -0.98 6.14
N VAL A 17 -14.79 -1.58 7.14
CA VAL A 17 -15.43 -2.39 8.18
C VAL A 17 -15.01 -1.88 9.56
N GLU A 18 -15.91 -2.01 10.53
CA GLU A 18 -15.61 -1.67 11.92
C GLU A 18 -14.74 -2.75 12.58
N ILE A 19 -13.42 -2.55 12.49
CA ILE A 19 -12.40 -3.38 13.15
C ILE A 19 -11.56 -2.53 14.12
N PRO A 20 -10.95 -3.13 15.16
CA PRO A 20 -10.10 -2.41 16.10
C PRO A 20 -8.91 -1.73 15.43
N ARG A 21 -8.36 -0.69 16.05
CA ARG A 21 -7.19 0.06 15.52
C ARG A 21 -6.00 -0.84 15.21
N ARG A 22 -5.72 -1.82 16.08
CA ARG A 22 -4.66 -2.82 15.86
C ARG A 22 -4.88 -3.57 14.55
N ASP A 23 -6.09 -4.05 14.32
CA ASP A 23 -6.46 -4.78 13.12
C ASP A 23 -6.37 -3.88 11.88
N ARG A 24 -6.80 -2.60 11.97
CA ARG A 24 -6.62 -1.64 10.88
C ARG A 24 -5.15 -1.44 10.51
N ALA A 25 -4.29 -1.30 11.50
CA ALA A 25 -2.85 -1.17 11.28
C ALA A 25 -2.27 -2.43 10.61
N LEU A 26 -2.63 -3.62 11.10
CA LEU A 26 -2.21 -4.89 10.51
C LEU A 26 -2.63 -5.01 9.04
N VAL A 27 -3.91 -4.74 8.72
CA VAL A 27 -4.43 -4.77 7.34
C VAL A 27 -3.70 -3.74 6.47
N THR A 28 -3.53 -2.51 6.97
CA THR A 28 -2.85 -1.44 6.22
C THR A 28 -1.43 -1.84 5.84
N LEU A 29 -0.67 -2.40 6.80
CA LEU A 29 0.71 -2.82 6.59
C LEU A 29 0.83 -3.91 5.51
N THR A 30 -0.16 -4.80 5.37
CA THR A 30 -0.10 -5.84 4.33
C THR A 30 -0.14 -5.31 2.89
N GLY A 31 -0.67 -4.10 2.68
CA GLY A 31 -0.61 -3.42 1.39
C GLY A 31 0.68 -2.65 1.14
N VAL A 32 1.55 -2.49 2.14
CA VAL A 32 2.81 -1.70 2.03
C VAL A 32 4.05 -2.59 2.14
N ILE A 33 3.97 -3.69 2.89
CA ILE A 33 5.09 -4.62 3.08
C ILE A 33 5.71 -5.11 1.76
N PRO A 34 4.95 -5.41 0.69
CA PRO A 34 5.57 -5.84 -0.56
C PRO A 34 6.60 -4.86 -1.11
N ASP A 35 6.38 -3.54 -0.97
CA ASP A 35 7.31 -2.50 -1.44
C ASP A 35 8.66 -2.48 -0.69
N ILE A 36 8.77 -3.15 0.47
CA ILE A 36 10.02 -3.19 1.26
C ILE A 36 11.13 -3.90 0.49
N ASP A 37 10.80 -4.80 -0.45
CA ASP A 37 11.81 -5.41 -1.32
C ASP A 37 12.50 -4.39 -2.25
N GLY A 38 11.95 -3.18 -2.41
CA GLY A 38 12.55 -2.05 -3.10
C GLY A 38 13.72 -1.40 -2.36
N VAL A 39 13.90 -1.68 -1.07
CA VAL A 39 15.05 -1.18 -0.27
C VAL A 39 16.39 -1.71 -0.82
N GLY A 40 16.36 -2.79 -1.60
CA GLY A 40 17.52 -3.30 -2.34
C GLY A 40 18.22 -2.25 -3.21
N ILE A 41 17.54 -1.16 -3.57
CA ILE A 41 18.14 -0.07 -4.37
C ILE A 41 19.31 0.59 -3.66
N ILE A 42 19.27 0.66 -2.33
CA ILE A 42 20.35 1.24 -1.52
C ILE A 42 21.61 0.37 -1.64
N ALA A 43 21.46 -0.95 -1.56
CA ALA A 43 22.58 -1.87 -1.70
C ALA A 43 23.18 -1.78 -3.11
N GLU A 44 22.33 -1.67 -4.13
CA GLU A 44 22.76 -1.57 -5.53
C GLU A 44 23.53 -0.27 -5.78
N LEU A 45 22.98 0.89 -5.40
CA LEU A 45 23.64 2.19 -5.56
C LEU A 45 24.98 2.28 -4.81
N LEU A 46 25.08 1.68 -3.61
CA LEU A 46 26.32 1.70 -2.83
C LEU A 46 27.41 0.78 -3.41
N THR A 47 27.04 -0.19 -4.24
CA THR A 47 27.98 -1.22 -4.73
C THR A 47 28.16 -1.24 -6.24
N GLU A 48 27.43 -0.40 -6.99
CA GLU A 48 27.44 -0.35 -8.46
C GLU A 48 28.85 -0.20 -9.07
N ASN A 49 29.74 0.53 -8.37
CA ASN A 49 31.11 0.81 -8.82
C ASN A 49 32.17 -0.12 -8.18
N THR A 50 31.75 -1.21 -7.54
CA THR A 50 32.66 -2.18 -6.88
C THR A 50 32.97 -3.36 -7.79
N SER A 51 33.95 -4.19 -7.42
CA SER A 51 34.27 -5.42 -8.15
C SER A 51 33.18 -6.50 -8.07
N MET A 52 32.24 -6.40 -7.12
CA MET A 52 31.11 -7.32 -6.95
C MET A 52 29.81 -6.55 -6.60
N PRO A 53 29.12 -5.96 -7.60
CA PRO A 53 27.91 -5.19 -7.37
C PRO A 53 26.74 -6.05 -6.87
N LEU A 54 25.99 -5.53 -5.91
CA LEU A 54 24.78 -6.16 -5.35
C LEU A 54 23.54 -5.70 -6.12
N ILE A 55 23.13 -6.48 -7.12
CA ILE A 55 21.95 -6.19 -7.96
C ILE A 55 20.61 -6.55 -7.29
N TRP A 56 20.43 -6.20 -6.02
CA TRP A 56 19.28 -6.64 -5.24
C TRP A 56 17.97 -6.04 -5.73
N TYR A 57 17.98 -4.77 -6.12
CA TYR A 57 16.78 -4.11 -6.62
C TYR A 57 16.40 -4.69 -7.98
N SER A 58 17.32 -4.62 -8.93
CA SER A 58 17.10 -5.05 -10.32
C SER A 58 16.69 -6.52 -10.42
N LYS A 59 17.19 -7.37 -9.50
CA LYS A 59 16.91 -8.81 -9.52
C LYS A 59 15.68 -9.24 -8.72
N TYR A 60 15.40 -8.62 -7.56
CA TYR A 60 14.47 -9.18 -6.59
C TYR A 60 13.24 -8.33 -6.29
N HIS A 61 13.24 -7.04 -6.64
CA HIS A 61 12.21 -6.08 -6.23
C HIS A 61 10.78 -6.38 -6.75
N HIS A 62 10.60 -7.15 -7.81
CA HIS A 62 9.27 -7.58 -8.25
C HIS A 62 8.99 -9.07 -7.94
N VAL A 63 9.92 -9.77 -7.29
CA VAL A 63 9.87 -11.23 -7.09
C VAL A 63 9.58 -11.58 -5.63
N LEU A 64 10.27 -10.94 -4.69
CA LEU A 64 10.24 -11.36 -3.29
C LEU A 64 8.94 -11.00 -2.59
N GLY A 65 8.47 -9.76 -2.71
CA GLY A 65 7.30 -9.25 -2.00
C GLY A 65 5.96 -9.49 -2.72
N HIS A 66 5.98 -9.75 -4.03
CA HIS A 66 4.81 -9.59 -4.90
C HIS A 66 4.17 -10.93 -5.35
N ASN A 67 4.41 -12.02 -4.62
CA ASN A 67 3.87 -13.35 -4.96
C ASN A 67 2.76 -13.82 -3.98
N LEU A 68 1.95 -14.79 -4.43
CA LEU A 68 0.85 -15.36 -3.64
C LEU A 68 1.33 -15.92 -2.29
N GLY A 69 2.53 -16.50 -2.24
CA GLY A 69 3.12 -17.00 -1.00
C GLY A 69 3.24 -15.92 0.06
N VAL A 70 3.74 -14.73 -0.30
CA VAL A 70 3.78 -13.57 0.60
C VAL A 70 2.39 -13.14 1.01
N GLY A 71 1.43 -13.04 0.07
CA GLY A 71 0.05 -12.70 0.40
C GLY A 71 -0.58 -13.64 1.43
N LEU A 72 -0.33 -14.95 1.31
CA LEU A 72 -0.79 -15.96 2.26
C LEU A 72 -0.07 -15.86 3.62
N ILE A 73 1.24 -15.63 3.63
CA ILE A 73 2.01 -15.42 4.88
C ILE A 73 1.50 -14.18 5.62
N LEU A 74 1.27 -13.08 4.90
CA LEU A 74 0.73 -11.85 5.48
C LEU A 74 -0.68 -12.06 6.03
N ALA A 75 -1.57 -12.73 5.28
CA ALA A 75 -2.90 -13.06 5.76
C ALA A 75 -2.86 -13.98 7.00
N ALA A 76 -1.98 -14.98 7.03
CA ALA A 76 -1.78 -15.85 8.19
C ALA A 76 -1.21 -15.10 9.40
N PHE A 77 -0.28 -14.16 9.18
CA PHE A 77 0.22 -13.28 10.22
C PHE A 77 -0.93 -12.44 10.81
N VAL A 78 -1.73 -11.79 9.96
CA VAL A 78 -2.91 -11.04 10.43
C VAL A 78 -3.91 -11.95 11.14
N LEU A 79 -4.14 -13.19 10.69
CA LEU A 79 -4.99 -14.15 11.38
C LEU A 79 -4.50 -14.43 12.82
N CYS A 80 -3.19 -14.62 13.01
CA CYS A 80 -2.59 -14.88 14.32
C CYS A 80 -2.65 -13.68 15.27
N PHE A 81 -2.54 -12.45 14.73
CA PHE A 81 -2.43 -11.23 15.53
C PHE A 81 -3.68 -10.34 15.50
N SER A 82 -4.72 -10.64 14.75
CA SER A 82 -5.94 -9.84 14.72
C SER A 82 -6.90 -10.22 15.85
N ILE A 83 -7.72 -9.26 16.25
CA ILE A 83 -8.85 -9.50 17.16
C ILE A 83 -10.01 -10.12 16.37
N LYS A 84 -10.28 -9.64 15.15
CA LYS A 84 -11.34 -10.16 14.27
C LYS A 84 -10.78 -11.23 13.33
N ARG A 85 -10.73 -12.47 13.84
CA ARG A 85 -10.05 -13.64 13.23
C ARG A 85 -10.45 -14.06 11.81
N TRP A 86 -11.50 -13.49 11.22
CA TRP A 86 -11.88 -13.82 9.84
C TRP A 86 -11.95 -12.59 8.94
N ILE A 87 -12.45 -11.48 9.48
CA ILE A 87 -12.59 -10.22 8.75
C ILE A 87 -11.22 -9.62 8.47
N SER A 88 -10.36 -9.49 9.48
CA SER A 88 -9.05 -8.86 9.35
C SER A 88 -8.11 -9.59 8.39
N PRO A 89 -7.94 -10.94 8.44
CA PRO A 89 -7.11 -11.63 7.47
C PRO A 89 -7.70 -11.59 6.05
N ALA A 90 -9.04 -11.62 5.89
CA ALA A 90 -9.65 -11.45 4.57
C ALA A 90 -9.40 -10.05 3.98
N LEU A 91 -9.53 -9.00 4.80
CA LEU A 91 -9.18 -7.63 4.39
C LEU A 91 -7.70 -7.48 4.09
N ALA A 92 -6.82 -8.14 4.85
CA ALA A 92 -5.38 -8.13 4.60
C ALA A 92 -5.03 -8.82 3.26
N PHE A 93 -5.64 -9.96 2.98
CA PHE A 93 -5.48 -10.63 1.70
C PHE A 93 -6.00 -9.76 0.55
N ALA A 94 -7.15 -9.09 0.73
CA ALA A 94 -7.66 -8.13 -0.24
C ALA A 94 -6.74 -6.91 -0.41
N ALA A 95 -6.17 -6.36 0.66
CA ALA A 95 -5.23 -5.24 0.62
C ALA A 95 -3.98 -5.61 -0.20
N PHE A 96 -3.42 -6.79 0.03
CA PHE A 96 -2.31 -7.32 -0.74
C PHE A 96 -2.65 -7.44 -2.23
N HIS A 97 -3.84 -7.93 -2.59
CA HIS A 97 -4.25 -8.03 -3.99
C HIS A 97 -4.52 -6.67 -4.64
N LEU A 98 -5.05 -5.70 -3.89
CA LEU A 98 -5.18 -4.32 -4.38
C LEU A 98 -3.81 -3.68 -4.63
N HIS A 99 -2.82 -3.99 -3.79
CA HIS A 99 -1.43 -3.61 -4.04
C HIS A 99 -0.94 -4.20 -5.37
N LEU A 100 -1.05 -5.52 -5.59
CA LEU A 100 -0.63 -6.15 -6.85
C LEU A 100 -1.38 -5.56 -8.06
N LEU A 101 -2.68 -5.27 -7.92
CA LEU A 101 -3.47 -4.64 -8.96
C LEU A 101 -2.94 -3.24 -9.31
N GLY A 102 -2.60 -2.43 -8.31
CA GLY A 102 -1.99 -1.12 -8.50
C GLY A 102 -0.66 -1.18 -9.25
N ASP A 103 0.10 -2.26 -9.07
CA ASP A 103 1.37 -2.44 -9.77
C ASP A 103 1.21 -2.99 -11.19
N ILE A 104 0.33 -3.96 -11.38
CA ILE A 104 -0.04 -4.46 -12.72
C ILE A 104 -0.58 -3.31 -13.58
N ALA A 105 -1.31 -2.37 -12.98
CA ALA A 105 -1.90 -1.25 -13.69
C ALA A 105 -0.92 -0.08 -13.91
N GLY A 106 -0.10 0.26 -12.90
CA GLY A 106 0.56 1.56 -12.86
C GLY A 106 2.01 1.56 -12.39
N SER A 107 2.80 0.54 -12.72
CA SER A 107 4.25 0.45 -12.40
C SER A 107 5.16 0.38 -13.61
N ARG A 108 4.70 0.73 -14.82
CA ARG A 108 5.58 0.66 -16.01
C ARG A 108 6.82 1.54 -15.81
N GLY A 109 7.99 1.00 -16.14
CA GLY A 109 9.26 1.71 -16.10
C GLY A 109 9.30 2.88 -17.10
N PRO A 110 10.15 3.90 -16.85
CA PRO A 110 10.31 5.04 -17.76
C PRO A 110 10.93 4.66 -19.11
N ASP A 111 11.61 3.51 -19.16
CA ASP A 111 12.17 2.86 -20.36
C ASP A 111 11.14 2.03 -21.13
N GLY A 112 9.88 2.01 -20.67
CA GLY A 112 8.82 1.18 -21.23
C GLY A 112 8.82 -0.27 -20.73
N TYR A 113 9.70 -0.62 -19.76
CA TYR A 113 9.72 -1.94 -19.15
C TYR A 113 8.38 -2.24 -18.47
N GLN A 114 7.73 -3.30 -18.94
CA GLN A 114 6.49 -3.80 -18.36
C GLN A 114 6.84 -4.51 -17.05
N TRP A 115 6.26 -4.06 -15.93
CA TRP A 115 6.55 -4.56 -14.58
C TRP A 115 5.79 -5.86 -14.31
N PRO A 116 6.42 -7.04 -14.47
CA PRO A 116 5.72 -8.30 -14.43
C PRO A 116 5.71 -8.86 -13.00
N ILE A 117 4.57 -9.42 -12.57
CA ILE A 117 4.45 -10.00 -11.23
C ILE A 117 4.48 -11.54 -11.35
N PRO A 118 5.54 -12.22 -10.87
CA PRO A 118 5.63 -13.68 -10.87
C PRO A 118 4.76 -14.27 -9.73
N TYR A 119 3.44 -14.21 -9.90
CA TYR A 119 2.46 -14.46 -8.84
C TYR A 119 2.59 -15.84 -8.18
N PHE A 120 3.01 -16.86 -8.93
CA PHE A 120 3.19 -18.24 -8.44
C PHE A 120 4.62 -18.59 -8.01
N PHE A 121 5.54 -17.62 -7.97
CA PHE A 121 6.89 -17.85 -7.44
C PHE A 121 6.84 -18.31 -5.96
N PRO A 122 7.69 -19.25 -5.51
CA PRO A 122 8.76 -19.95 -6.25
C PRO A 122 8.33 -21.24 -6.95
N PHE A 123 7.04 -21.59 -6.95
CA PHE A 123 6.56 -22.87 -7.49
C PHE A 123 6.50 -22.89 -9.02
N SER A 124 6.26 -21.74 -9.64
CA SER A 124 6.29 -21.57 -11.09
C SER A 124 6.96 -20.26 -11.45
N THR A 125 7.84 -20.32 -12.46
CA THR A 125 8.35 -19.15 -13.18
C THR A 125 7.56 -18.87 -14.46
N ASP A 126 6.63 -19.74 -14.82
CA ASP A 126 5.82 -19.63 -16.02
C ASP A 126 4.60 -18.76 -15.74
N GLY A 127 4.43 -17.69 -16.55
CA GLY A 127 3.24 -16.86 -16.56
C GLY A 127 3.22 -15.74 -15.51
N SER A 128 4.15 -14.78 -15.59
CA SER A 128 4.03 -13.54 -14.83
C SER A 128 2.78 -12.75 -15.21
N LEU A 129 2.08 -12.24 -14.20
CA LEU A 129 0.96 -11.34 -14.41
C LEU A 129 1.47 -10.06 -15.04
N THR A 130 0.94 -9.77 -16.21
CA THR A 130 1.23 -8.59 -17.01
C THR A 130 -0.08 -8.08 -17.58
N TRP A 131 -0.13 -6.79 -17.88
CA TRP A 131 -1.28 -6.20 -18.56
C TRP A 131 -0.80 -5.21 -19.62
N GLN A 132 -1.31 -5.36 -20.84
CA GLN A 132 -0.91 -4.54 -21.99
C GLN A 132 -1.26 -3.05 -21.81
N GLY A 133 -2.26 -2.74 -20.97
CA GLY A 133 -2.65 -1.36 -20.65
C GLY A 133 -1.84 -0.71 -19.53
N GLN A 134 -0.78 -1.36 -19.03
CA GLN A 134 0.00 -0.84 -17.91
C GLN A 134 0.59 0.54 -18.24
N TRP A 135 0.30 1.51 -17.39
CA TRP A 135 0.80 2.88 -17.52
C TRP A 135 2.03 3.14 -16.64
N GLU A 136 2.74 4.22 -16.96
CA GLU A 136 3.93 4.66 -16.23
C GLU A 136 3.64 5.02 -14.77
N LEU A 137 4.63 4.82 -13.91
CA LEU A 137 4.52 5.11 -12.47
C LEU A 137 4.02 6.55 -12.18
N ASN A 138 4.42 7.53 -12.99
CA ASN A 138 4.07 8.94 -12.85
C ASN A 138 2.87 9.38 -13.74
N ALA A 139 2.17 8.45 -14.39
CA ALA A 139 1.05 8.79 -15.26
C ALA A 139 -0.15 9.35 -14.47
N TRP A 140 -0.99 10.14 -15.16
CA TRP A 140 -2.16 10.78 -14.57
C TRP A 140 -3.14 9.85 -13.84
N PRO A 141 -3.35 8.56 -14.22
CA PRO A 141 -4.26 7.69 -13.48
C PRO A 141 -3.78 7.43 -12.04
N ASN A 142 -2.47 7.29 -11.83
CA ASN A 142 -1.90 7.14 -10.49
C ASN A 142 -2.07 8.42 -9.66
N ILE A 143 -1.89 9.58 -10.29
CA ILE A 143 -2.09 10.88 -9.62
C ILE A 143 -3.55 11.02 -9.20
N LEU A 144 -4.49 10.71 -10.11
CA LEU A 144 -5.92 10.76 -9.83
C LEU A 144 -6.33 9.77 -8.72
N ALA A 145 -5.83 8.54 -8.78
CA ALA A 145 -6.07 7.55 -7.74
C ALA A 145 -5.56 8.05 -6.37
N THR A 146 -4.33 8.59 -6.33
CA THR A 146 -3.76 9.15 -5.10
C THR A 146 -4.65 10.27 -4.54
N MET A 147 -5.04 11.24 -5.37
CA MET A 147 -5.91 12.35 -4.96
C MET A 147 -7.26 11.85 -4.42
N LEU A 148 -7.85 10.86 -5.09
CA LEU A 148 -9.10 10.23 -4.64
C LEU A 148 -8.94 9.60 -3.25
N PHE A 149 -7.90 8.79 -3.03
CA PHE A 149 -7.67 8.13 -1.75
C PHE A 149 -7.24 9.11 -0.64
N VAL A 150 -6.58 10.22 -0.98
CA VAL A 150 -6.38 11.34 -0.05
C VAL A 150 -7.74 11.94 0.35
N ALA A 151 -8.63 12.23 -0.60
CA ALA A 151 -9.94 12.77 -0.31
C ALA A 151 -10.79 11.81 0.56
N ILE A 152 -10.78 10.50 0.27
CA ILE A 152 -11.43 9.48 1.09
C ILE A 152 -10.83 9.43 2.49
N THR A 153 -9.50 9.53 2.60
CA THR A 153 -8.81 9.57 3.90
C THR A 153 -9.23 10.78 4.73
N LEU A 154 -9.29 11.96 4.13
CA LEU A 154 -9.78 13.17 4.79
C LEU A 154 -11.24 13.05 5.20
N TYR A 155 -12.09 12.45 4.35
CA TYR A 155 -13.49 12.18 4.68
C TYR A 155 -13.63 11.24 5.89
N ILE A 156 -12.86 10.15 5.93
CA ILE A 156 -12.86 9.22 7.06
C ILE A 156 -12.34 9.90 8.32
N ALA A 157 -11.28 10.70 8.23
CA ALA A 157 -10.75 11.46 9.36
C ALA A 157 -11.80 12.44 9.94
N TRP A 158 -12.50 13.16 9.07
CA TRP A 158 -13.59 14.04 9.48
C TRP A 158 -14.76 13.26 10.10
N LYS A 159 -15.26 12.22 9.43
CA LYS A 159 -16.46 11.50 9.86
C LYS A 159 -16.23 10.55 11.05
N HIS A 160 -15.17 9.74 10.99
CA HIS A 160 -14.88 8.69 11.97
C HIS A 160 -13.81 9.07 12.99
N GLY A 161 -13.17 10.23 12.85
CA GLY A 161 -12.27 10.76 13.86
C GLY A 161 -10.93 10.01 13.96
N ARG A 162 -10.48 9.43 12.86
CA ARG A 162 -9.26 8.62 12.77
C ARG A 162 -8.56 8.82 11.42
N SER A 163 -7.24 8.87 11.42
CA SER A 163 -6.41 9.03 10.23
C SER A 163 -5.28 7.99 10.19
N PRO A 164 -4.51 7.87 9.11
CA PRO A 164 -3.35 6.98 9.06
C PRO A 164 -2.33 7.21 10.19
N LEU A 165 -2.31 8.42 10.78
CA LEU A 165 -1.41 8.75 11.89
C LEU A 165 -1.67 7.91 13.14
N GLU A 166 -2.85 7.31 13.30
CA GLU A 166 -3.19 6.45 14.44
C GLU A 166 -2.29 5.20 14.57
N MET A 167 -1.62 4.83 13.48
CA MET A 167 -0.66 3.74 13.42
C MET A 167 0.70 4.11 14.03
N ILE A 168 1.04 5.40 14.04
CA ILE A 168 2.35 5.92 14.49
C ILE A 168 2.21 6.64 15.83
N SER A 169 1.23 7.53 15.97
CA SER A 169 1.04 8.36 17.16
C SER A 169 -0.41 8.81 17.34
N LEU A 170 -1.04 8.38 18.44
CA LEU A 170 -2.39 8.81 18.80
C LEU A 170 -2.48 10.31 19.09
N LYS A 171 -1.41 10.91 19.60
CA LYS A 171 -1.33 12.36 19.82
C LYS A 171 -1.38 13.11 18.48
N ALA A 172 -0.60 12.66 17.50
CA ALA A 172 -0.58 13.27 16.17
C ALA A 172 -1.92 13.09 15.46
N ASP A 173 -2.51 11.89 15.54
CA ASP A 173 -3.83 11.58 15.00
C ASP A 173 -4.92 12.49 15.57
N THR A 174 -4.97 12.59 16.90
CA THR A 174 -5.95 13.44 17.60
C THR A 174 -5.80 14.91 17.20
N ALA A 175 -4.56 15.41 17.16
CA ALA A 175 -4.28 16.79 16.77
C ALA A 175 -4.70 17.07 15.31
N PHE A 176 -4.42 16.14 14.39
CA PHE A 176 -4.79 16.25 12.99
C PHE A 176 -6.31 16.25 12.80
N VAL A 177 -7.01 15.25 13.36
CA VAL A 177 -8.47 15.10 13.26
C VAL A 177 -9.20 16.32 13.85
N THR A 178 -8.72 16.82 15.01
CA THR A 178 -9.34 17.97 15.68
C THR A 178 -9.22 19.23 14.81
N LYS A 179 -8.02 19.51 14.28
CA LYS A 179 -7.83 20.64 13.37
C LYS A 179 -8.68 20.53 12.10
N LEU A 180 -8.75 19.34 11.50
CA LEU A 180 -9.55 19.10 10.30
C LEU A 180 -11.05 19.37 10.54
N ARG A 181 -11.60 18.87 11.66
CA ARG A 181 -13.01 19.07 12.01
C ARG A 181 -13.33 20.55 12.28
N ASN A 182 -12.47 21.24 13.03
CA ASN A 182 -12.65 22.66 13.30
C ASN A 182 -12.66 23.48 12.00
N PHE A 183 -11.68 23.24 11.12
CA PHE A 183 -11.60 23.92 9.82
C PHE A 183 -12.85 23.72 8.95
N ILE A 184 -13.40 22.49 8.91
CA ILE A 184 -14.61 22.20 8.13
C ILE A 184 -15.84 22.85 8.78
N ASN A 185 -15.96 22.81 10.11
CA ASN A 185 -17.09 23.38 10.83
C ASN A 185 -17.13 24.91 10.69
N GLU A 186 -15.99 25.58 10.84
CA GLU A 186 -15.86 27.04 10.63
C GLU A 186 -16.37 27.44 9.23
N ARG A 187 -15.92 26.73 8.17
CA ARG A 187 -16.38 26.98 6.80
C ARG A 187 -17.88 26.72 6.57
N ASN A 188 -18.51 25.87 7.36
CA ASN A 188 -19.94 25.61 7.26
C ASN A 188 -20.75 26.66 8.02
N SER A 189 -20.22 27.20 9.12
CA SER A 189 -20.81 28.31 9.86
C SER A 189 -20.83 29.61 9.05
N ASP A 190 -19.78 29.89 8.27
CA ASP A 190 -19.71 31.10 7.41
C ASP A 190 -20.70 31.10 6.22
N LYS A 191 -21.42 29.99 6.00
CA LYS A 191 -22.41 29.83 4.92
C LYS A 191 -23.86 30.02 5.37
N HIS A 192 -24.09 30.31 6.66
CA HIS A 192 -25.41 30.53 7.28
C HIS A 192 -25.47 31.90 7.94
#